data_AF-A0A957SNF6-F1
#
_entry.id   AF-A0A957SNF6-F1
#
_cell.length_a   1.000
_cell.length_b   1.000
_cell.length_c   1.000
_cell.angle_alpha   90.00
_cell.angle_beta   90.00
_cell.angle_gamma   90.00
#
_symmetry.space_group_name_H-M   'P 1'
#
loop_
_entity.id
_entity.type
_entity.pdbx_description
1 polymer ?
#
loop_
_entity_poly.entity_id
_entity_poly.type
_entity_poly.pdbx_seq_one_letter_code
_entity_poly.pdbx_strand_id
1 'polypeptide(L)'
;MAIGHVGKGWGSFTNGGAAGYGFYDEQWPPVVSDGQHGQLIEINAKGFDVADNDRYAGIYQKIKGLQPGATYELTVNGLLRGTDPTDDPYRYEVQWGYNADGNWDWQQVSNWAGMDVGQIYPRTEPGAMGTYRVRFTAPSRHMVLFIRGWKKWGVPGSEMDLNLDNISLRGCGGGGYKPGKPGHDGGYPGDGGWGGCTYVVQPGDTLGAIAARHGVWVNDLAYANGIADINWIYVGQRLVIPGCSATQLPSYPPAIPVPPVYDPPAEQRRIHVVQPGETLSQICALYGSSAQALINANGIVNPNLIYVGQELVIP
;
A
#
# COMPACT_ATOMS: atom_id res chain seq x y z
N MET A 1 -16.18 9.95 10.83
CA MET A 1 -15.72 8.55 10.95
C MET A 1 -16.62 7.71 10.05
N ALA A 2 -16.08 6.96 9.11
CA ALA A 2 -16.87 5.97 8.37
C ALA A 2 -17.23 4.82 9.33
N ILE A 3 -18.51 4.48 9.41
CA ILE A 3 -19.00 3.40 10.28
C ILE A 3 -19.25 2.21 9.36
N GLY A 4 -18.43 1.17 9.45
CA GLY A 4 -18.53 0.03 8.54
C GLY A 4 -17.26 -0.81 8.37
N HIS A 5 -17.42 -1.98 7.77
CA HIS A 5 -16.33 -2.90 7.44
C HIS A 5 -16.23 -3.08 5.92
N VAL A 6 -15.00 -3.28 5.43
CA VAL A 6 -14.73 -3.67 4.04
C VAL A 6 -14.17 -5.07 3.96
N GLY A 7 -14.28 -5.69 2.78
CA GLY A 7 -13.75 -7.02 2.52
C GLY A 7 -12.26 -7.17 2.85
N LYS A 8 -11.83 -8.41 3.09
CA LYS A 8 -10.44 -8.72 3.51
C LYS A 8 -9.41 -8.20 2.50
N GLY A 9 -8.40 -7.49 2.99
CA GLY A 9 -7.34 -6.91 2.17
C GLY A 9 -7.74 -5.64 1.42
N TRP A 10 -8.94 -5.13 1.65
CA TRP A 10 -9.37 -3.81 1.19
C TRP A 10 -9.25 -2.79 2.32
N GLY A 11 -8.99 -1.53 1.95
CA GLY A 11 -9.23 -0.38 2.80
C GLY A 11 -10.37 0.47 2.25
N SER A 12 -10.89 1.38 3.07
CA SER A 12 -11.95 2.34 2.69
C SER A 12 -11.44 3.77 2.75
N PHE A 13 -12.06 4.67 2.00
CA PHE A 13 -11.83 6.11 2.07
C PHE A 13 -13.10 6.90 1.79
N THR A 14 -13.15 8.13 2.31
CA THR A 14 -14.16 9.13 1.96
C THR A 14 -13.51 10.50 1.93
N ASN A 15 -14.18 11.49 1.32
CA ASN A 15 -13.75 12.88 1.41
C ASN A 15 -14.29 13.63 2.65
N GLY A 16 -15.02 12.93 3.53
CA GLY A 16 -15.70 13.54 4.67
C GLY A 16 -16.75 14.57 4.24
N GLY A 17 -17.13 15.47 5.14
CA GLY A 17 -18.10 16.54 4.84
C GLY A 17 -19.54 16.20 5.23
N ALA A 18 -20.49 16.91 4.63
CA ALA A 18 -21.92 16.90 4.97
C ALA A 18 -22.68 15.72 4.32
N ALA A 19 -22.28 14.51 4.70
CA ALA A 19 -22.98 13.27 4.39
C ALA A 19 -22.63 12.16 5.41
N GLY A 20 -23.53 11.20 5.57
CA GLY A 20 -23.25 9.90 6.17
C GLY A 20 -22.52 8.99 5.18
N TYR A 21 -21.58 8.21 5.69
CA TYR A 21 -20.80 7.26 4.89
C TYR A 21 -20.79 5.90 5.57
N GLY A 22 -21.23 4.88 4.83
CA GLY A 22 -21.34 3.51 5.31
C GLY A 22 -20.60 2.51 4.42
N PHE A 23 -20.04 1.49 5.04
CA PHE A 23 -19.41 0.35 4.35
C PHE A 23 -19.93 -0.93 4.97
N TYR A 24 -20.62 -1.76 4.18
CA TYR A 24 -21.32 -2.93 4.72
C TYR A 24 -21.00 -4.18 3.93
N ASP A 25 -20.93 -5.30 4.65
CA ASP A 25 -20.99 -6.62 4.06
C ASP A 25 -22.41 -6.83 3.53
N GLU A 26 -22.55 -6.87 2.22
CA GLU A 26 -23.82 -7.03 1.54
C GLU A 26 -24.13 -8.51 1.40
N GLN A 27 -25.22 -8.97 2.01
CA GLN A 27 -25.64 -10.37 1.98
C GLN A 27 -26.99 -10.54 1.30
N TRP A 28 -27.60 -9.45 0.83
CA TRP A 28 -28.90 -9.51 0.17
C TRP A 28 -28.76 -10.12 -1.23
N PRO A 29 -29.33 -11.32 -1.50
CA PRO A 29 -29.02 -12.06 -2.72
C PRO A 29 -29.23 -11.31 -4.05
N PRO A 30 -30.23 -10.43 -4.22
CA PRO A 30 -30.40 -9.65 -5.45
C PRO A 30 -29.23 -8.73 -5.81
N VAL A 31 -28.40 -8.37 -4.83
CA VAL A 31 -27.25 -7.46 -5.01
C VAL A 31 -25.92 -8.16 -4.68
N VAL A 32 -25.90 -9.49 -4.77
CA VAL A 32 -24.70 -10.33 -4.73
C VAL A 32 -24.61 -11.06 -6.07
N SER A 33 -23.48 -10.94 -6.75
CA SER A 33 -23.28 -11.51 -8.10
C SER A 33 -22.58 -12.87 -8.09
N ASP A 34 -21.74 -13.13 -7.08
CA ASP A 34 -21.01 -14.38 -6.89
C ASP A 34 -20.88 -14.69 -5.39
N GLY A 35 -21.14 -15.93 -5.00
CA GLY A 35 -21.03 -16.35 -3.60
C GLY A 35 -22.15 -15.84 -2.69
N GLN A 36 -21.79 -15.54 -1.43
CA GLN A 36 -22.74 -15.16 -0.37
C GLN A 36 -22.63 -13.69 0.08
N HIS A 37 -21.59 -12.99 -0.37
CA HIS A 37 -21.21 -11.67 0.15
C HIS A 37 -20.79 -10.74 -0.99
N GLY A 38 -21.10 -9.46 -0.86
CA GLY A 38 -20.56 -8.37 -1.66
C GLY A 38 -20.20 -7.17 -0.78
N GLN A 39 -19.77 -6.08 -1.40
CA GLN A 39 -19.51 -4.82 -0.71
C GLN A 39 -20.59 -3.80 -1.03
N LEU A 40 -21.26 -3.27 -0.01
CA LEU A 40 -22.06 -2.04 -0.12
C LEU A 40 -21.24 -0.84 0.36
N ILE A 41 -21.31 0.25 -0.41
CA ILE A 41 -20.80 1.57 -0.06
C ILE A 41 -21.99 2.54 -0.11
N GLU A 42 -22.29 3.19 1.01
CA GLU A 42 -23.39 4.15 1.15
C GLU A 42 -22.85 5.58 1.24
N ILE A 43 -23.44 6.50 0.47
CA ILE A 43 -23.31 7.95 0.64
C ILE A 43 -24.69 8.55 0.90
N ASN A 44 -24.96 8.91 2.15
CA ASN A 44 -26.27 9.30 2.63
C ASN A 44 -26.34 10.81 2.94
N ALA A 45 -27.08 11.57 2.15
CA ALA A 45 -27.30 12.99 2.40
C ALA A 45 -28.63 13.29 3.14
N LYS A 46 -29.34 12.25 3.63
CA LYS A 46 -30.56 12.46 4.43
C LYS A 46 -30.23 13.10 5.77
N GLY A 47 -31.02 14.09 6.16
CA GLY A 47 -30.82 14.84 7.41
C GLY A 47 -29.71 15.89 7.36
N PHE A 48 -29.13 16.16 6.19
CA PHE A 48 -28.20 17.26 5.97
C PHE A 48 -28.88 18.37 5.15
N ASP A 49 -28.99 19.57 5.73
CA ASP A 49 -29.67 20.72 5.12
C ASP A 49 -28.85 21.36 3.98
N VAL A 50 -27.53 21.23 4.03
CA VAL A 50 -26.59 21.67 2.99
C VAL A 50 -25.60 20.53 2.77
N ALA A 51 -25.76 19.78 1.68
CA ALA A 51 -24.81 18.73 1.33
C ALA A 51 -23.68 19.30 0.45
N ASP A 52 -22.47 18.79 0.64
CA ASP A 52 -21.34 19.16 -0.21
C ASP A 52 -21.58 18.75 -1.66
N ASN A 53 -21.12 19.59 -2.59
CA ASN A 53 -21.31 19.38 -4.02
C ASN A 53 -20.85 17.98 -4.43
N ASP A 54 -19.61 17.64 -4.11
CA ASP A 54 -19.01 16.36 -4.46
C ASP A 54 -18.73 15.54 -3.21
N ARG A 55 -19.31 14.34 -3.15
CA ARG A 55 -19.06 13.37 -2.08
C ARG A 55 -18.51 12.10 -2.69
N TYR A 56 -17.42 11.61 -2.13
CA TYR A 56 -16.72 10.42 -2.57
C TYR A 56 -16.67 9.42 -1.42
N ALA A 57 -16.95 8.17 -1.75
CA ALA A 57 -16.71 7.03 -0.89
C ALA A 57 -16.23 5.87 -1.74
N GLY A 58 -15.20 5.17 -1.28
CA GLY A 58 -14.58 4.13 -2.08
C GLY A 58 -13.78 3.14 -1.26
N ILE A 59 -13.35 2.11 -1.96
CA ILE A 59 -12.47 1.07 -1.47
C ILE A 59 -11.19 1.04 -2.27
N TYR A 60 -10.11 0.56 -1.65
CA TYR A 60 -8.85 0.37 -2.32
C TYR A 60 -8.19 -0.94 -1.93
N GLN A 61 -7.38 -1.49 -2.82
CA GLN A 61 -6.57 -2.66 -2.53
C GLN A 61 -5.15 -2.49 -3.06
N LYS A 62 -4.17 -2.83 -2.22
CA LYS A 62 -2.78 -2.97 -2.60
C LYS A 62 -2.60 -4.26 -3.40
N ILE A 63 -2.08 -4.14 -4.61
CA ILE A 63 -1.87 -5.23 -5.57
C ILE A 63 -0.37 -5.42 -5.77
N LYS A 64 0.09 -6.67 -5.65
CA LYS A 64 1.50 -7.05 -5.84
C LYS A 64 1.64 -8.08 -6.95
N GLY A 65 2.86 -8.30 -7.43
CA GLY A 65 3.17 -9.39 -8.36
C GLY A 65 2.74 -9.13 -9.81
N LEU A 66 2.52 -7.86 -10.17
CA LEU A 66 2.27 -7.47 -11.56
C LEU A 66 3.58 -7.55 -12.36
N GLN A 67 3.44 -7.78 -13.66
CA GLN A 67 4.54 -7.67 -14.63
C GLN A 67 4.45 -6.30 -15.30
N PRO A 68 5.39 -5.37 -15.03
CA PRO A 68 5.40 -4.05 -15.66
C PRO A 68 5.40 -4.19 -17.18
N GLY A 69 4.56 -3.39 -17.86
CA GLY A 69 4.41 -3.44 -19.31
C GLY A 69 3.49 -4.55 -19.82
N ALA A 70 3.07 -5.50 -18.99
CA ALA A 70 2.07 -6.50 -19.38
C ALA A 70 0.64 -5.94 -19.26
N THR A 71 -0.26 -6.43 -20.12
CA THR A 71 -1.67 -6.03 -20.11
C THR A 71 -2.47 -6.87 -19.10
N TYR A 72 -3.26 -6.18 -18.29
CA TYR A 72 -4.21 -6.77 -17.35
C TYR A 72 -5.63 -6.30 -17.66
N GLU A 73 -6.60 -7.17 -17.43
CA GLU A 73 -8.02 -6.85 -17.45
C GLU A 73 -8.55 -6.75 -16.01
N LEU A 74 -9.09 -5.57 -15.67
CA LEU A 74 -9.90 -5.36 -14.48
C LEU A 74 -11.35 -5.69 -14.84
N THR A 75 -11.98 -6.59 -14.07
CA THR A 75 -13.41 -6.89 -14.11
C THR A 75 -14.03 -6.50 -12.78
N VAL A 76 -15.18 -5.83 -12.81
CA VAL A 76 -15.96 -5.48 -11.63
C VAL A 76 -17.43 -5.72 -11.92
N ASN A 77 -18.13 -6.42 -11.03
CA ASN A 77 -19.59 -6.39 -11.02
C ASN A 77 -20.04 -5.26 -10.10
N GLY A 78 -20.90 -4.38 -10.61
CA GLY A 78 -21.33 -3.19 -9.90
C GLY A 78 -22.82 -2.92 -10.09
N LEU A 79 -23.43 -2.26 -9.11
CA LEU A 79 -24.81 -1.81 -9.17
C LEU A 79 -24.95 -0.51 -8.39
N LEU A 80 -25.45 0.53 -9.05
CA LEU A 80 -25.86 1.76 -8.40
C LEU A 80 -27.34 1.70 -8.04
N ARG A 81 -27.67 2.14 -6.83
CA ARG A 81 -29.05 2.32 -6.37
C ARG A 81 -29.23 3.68 -5.70
N GLY A 82 -30.45 4.19 -5.78
CA GLY A 82 -30.83 5.49 -5.22
C GLY A 82 -32.20 5.48 -4.54
N THR A 83 -32.45 6.47 -3.70
CA THR A 83 -33.75 6.65 -3.04
C THR A 83 -34.78 7.37 -3.89
N ASP A 84 -34.35 8.08 -4.94
CA ASP A 84 -35.25 8.82 -5.82
C ASP A 84 -35.32 8.11 -7.19
N PRO A 85 -36.48 7.56 -7.61
CA PRO A 85 -36.63 6.91 -8.91
C PRO A 85 -36.50 7.87 -10.10
N THR A 86 -36.39 9.19 -9.84
CA THR A 86 -36.06 10.22 -10.83
C THR A 86 -34.59 10.64 -10.79
N ASP A 87 -33.74 9.91 -10.04
CA ASP A 87 -32.31 10.19 -9.95
C ASP A 87 -31.72 10.30 -11.37
N ASP A 88 -31.24 11.50 -11.67
CA ASP A 88 -30.60 11.83 -12.93
C ASP A 88 -29.41 10.87 -13.13
N PRO A 89 -29.32 10.13 -14.25
CA PRO A 89 -28.23 9.20 -14.51
C PRO A 89 -26.84 9.86 -14.45
N TYR A 90 -26.76 11.19 -14.54
CA TYR A 90 -25.51 11.95 -14.42
C TYR A 90 -25.13 12.30 -12.98
N ARG A 91 -26.05 12.14 -12.00
CA ARG A 91 -25.86 12.52 -10.60
C ARG A 91 -24.89 11.62 -9.86
N TYR A 92 -24.85 10.34 -10.24
CA TYR A 92 -23.98 9.32 -9.66
C TYR A 92 -23.01 8.81 -10.72
N GLU A 93 -21.76 8.62 -10.32
CA GLU A 93 -20.76 8.00 -11.17
C GLU A 93 -19.94 7.01 -10.36
N VAL A 94 -19.66 5.85 -10.93
CA VAL A 94 -18.69 4.92 -10.38
C VAL A 94 -17.39 5.16 -11.12
N GLN A 95 -16.28 5.21 -10.39
CA GLN A 95 -14.97 5.43 -10.98
C GLN A 95 -13.96 4.44 -10.45
N TRP A 96 -12.99 4.09 -11.28
CA TRP A 96 -11.77 3.43 -10.86
C TRP A 96 -10.55 4.29 -11.18
N GLY A 97 -9.45 4.02 -10.49
CA GLY A 97 -8.16 4.65 -10.73
C GLY A 97 -7.07 3.87 -10.01
N TYR A 98 -5.81 4.28 -10.19
CA TYR A 98 -4.71 3.63 -9.50
C TYR A 98 -3.52 4.55 -9.27
N ASN A 99 -2.77 4.25 -8.21
CA ASN A 99 -1.44 4.80 -7.96
C ASN A 99 -0.37 3.73 -8.23
N ALA A 100 0.56 4.02 -9.14
CA ALA A 100 1.58 3.08 -9.60
C ALA A 100 2.73 2.85 -8.60
N ASP A 101 2.93 3.81 -7.70
CA ASP A 101 3.98 3.86 -6.68
C ASP A 101 3.61 3.12 -5.39
N GLY A 102 2.37 2.66 -5.27
CA GLY A 102 1.87 2.04 -4.04
C GLY A 102 1.27 2.99 -3.03
N ASN A 103 1.12 4.26 -3.39
CA ASN A 103 0.51 5.22 -2.50
C ASN A 103 -1.00 4.91 -2.35
N TRP A 104 -1.44 4.73 -1.10
CA TRP A 104 -2.83 4.44 -0.77
C TRP A 104 -3.66 5.72 -0.57
N ASP A 105 -3.03 6.89 -0.67
CA ASP A 105 -3.70 8.19 -0.66
C ASP A 105 -4.48 8.38 -1.97
N TRP A 106 -5.79 8.25 -1.87
CA TRP A 106 -6.72 8.39 -2.99
C TRP A 106 -6.71 9.80 -3.60
N GLN A 107 -6.26 10.82 -2.86
CA GLN A 107 -6.20 12.20 -3.35
C GLN A 107 -5.11 12.38 -4.42
N GLN A 108 -4.15 11.46 -4.49
CA GLN A 108 -3.06 11.50 -5.48
C GLN A 108 -3.39 10.75 -6.77
N VAL A 109 -4.55 10.08 -6.83
CA VAL A 109 -5.00 9.38 -8.04
C VAL A 109 -5.34 10.41 -9.11
N SER A 110 -4.54 10.42 -10.19
CA SER A 110 -4.66 11.38 -11.29
C SER A 110 -5.36 10.84 -12.53
N ASN A 111 -5.70 9.55 -12.53
CA ASN A 111 -6.19 8.79 -13.68
C ASN A 111 -7.58 8.18 -13.44
N TRP A 112 -8.45 8.89 -12.72
CA TRP A 112 -9.84 8.46 -12.53
C TRP A 112 -10.54 8.27 -13.87
N ALA A 113 -11.16 7.12 -14.05
CA ALA A 113 -11.94 6.77 -15.22
C ALA A 113 -13.32 6.24 -14.80
N GLY A 114 -14.35 6.66 -15.54
CA GLY A 114 -15.72 6.21 -15.33
C GLY A 114 -15.88 4.70 -15.56
N MET A 115 -16.67 4.07 -14.70
CA MET A 115 -17.12 2.70 -14.79
C MET A 115 -18.61 2.69 -15.11
N ASP A 116 -18.94 2.27 -16.33
CA ASP A 116 -20.35 2.01 -16.67
C ASP A 116 -20.79 0.68 -16.02
N VAL A 117 -21.58 0.81 -14.96
CA VAL A 117 -22.17 -0.32 -14.21
C VAL A 117 -23.66 -0.50 -14.55
N GLY A 118 -24.14 0.14 -15.60
CA GLY A 118 -25.53 0.13 -16.04
C GLY A 118 -26.39 1.22 -15.40
N GLN A 119 -27.70 1.05 -15.52
CA GLN A 119 -28.68 2.00 -15.00
C GLN A 119 -28.74 2.02 -13.46
N ILE A 120 -29.22 3.14 -12.91
CA ILE A 120 -29.47 3.30 -11.47
C ILE A 120 -30.83 2.70 -11.15
N TYR A 121 -30.90 1.83 -10.13
CA TYR A 121 -32.15 1.22 -9.69
C TYR A 121 -32.70 1.84 -8.41
N PRO A 122 -34.01 1.71 -8.12
CA PRO A 122 -34.53 2.00 -6.80
C PRO A 122 -33.83 1.14 -5.74
N ARG A 123 -33.49 1.74 -4.60
CA ARG A 123 -32.83 1.04 -3.48
C ARG A 123 -33.52 -0.26 -3.09
N THR A 124 -34.85 -0.28 -3.07
CA THR A 124 -35.65 -1.44 -2.63
C THR A 124 -36.00 -2.42 -3.75
N GLU A 125 -35.73 -2.08 -5.01
CA GLU A 125 -36.08 -2.90 -6.19
C GLU A 125 -34.89 -2.94 -7.17
N PRO A 126 -33.81 -3.64 -6.82
CA PRO A 126 -32.62 -3.74 -7.65
C PRO A 126 -32.88 -4.60 -8.90
N GLY A 127 -32.25 -4.24 -10.00
CA GLY A 127 -32.02 -5.17 -11.10
C GLY A 127 -30.69 -5.92 -10.95
N ALA A 128 -30.28 -6.58 -12.03
CA ALA A 128 -29.00 -7.29 -12.07
C ALA A 128 -27.82 -6.32 -12.00
N MET A 129 -26.72 -6.75 -11.37
CA MET A 129 -25.43 -6.05 -11.44
C MET A 129 -24.91 -6.00 -12.88
N GLY A 130 -24.43 -4.83 -13.29
CA GLY A 130 -23.66 -4.68 -14.52
C GLY A 130 -22.23 -5.20 -14.35
N THR A 131 -21.63 -5.69 -15.44
CA THR A 131 -20.22 -6.09 -15.45
C THR A 131 -19.39 -5.08 -16.22
N TYR A 132 -18.54 -4.35 -15.52
CA TYR A 132 -17.54 -3.47 -16.12
C TYR A 132 -16.24 -4.23 -16.41
N ARG A 133 -15.64 -3.99 -17.59
CA ARG A 133 -14.34 -4.53 -17.99
C ARG A 133 -13.48 -3.44 -18.61
N VAL A 134 -12.23 -3.38 -18.19
CA VAL A 134 -11.24 -2.49 -18.78
C VAL A 134 -9.87 -3.15 -18.83
N ARG A 135 -9.10 -2.85 -19.88
CA ARG A 135 -7.73 -3.30 -20.02
C ARG A 135 -6.78 -2.15 -19.82
N PHE A 136 -5.69 -2.39 -19.10
CA PHE A 136 -4.61 -1.42 -18.92
C PHE A 136 -3.27 -2.13 -18.85
N THR A 137 -2.22 -1.38 -19.13
CA THR A 137 -0.84 -1.84 -19.00
C THR A 137 -0.39 -1.63 -17.56
N ALA A 138 0.12 -2.68 -16.90
CA ALA A 138 0.61 -2.58 -15.54
C ALA A 138 1.79 -1.58 -15.48
N PRO A 139 1.68 -0.51 -14.67
CA PRO A 139 2.66 0.57 -14.66
C PRO A 139 3.93 0.18 -13.88
N SER A 140 3.83 -0.76 -12.95
CA SER A 140 4.94 -1.26 -12.15
C SER A 140 4.63 -2.67 -11.63
N ARG A 141 5.48 -3.24 -10.77
CA ARG A 141 5.26 -4.59 -10.21
C ARG A 141 4.13 -4.62 -9.19
N HIS A 142 3.61 -3.46 -8.83
CA HIS A 142 2.68 -3.28 -7.75
C HIS A 142 1.82 -2.03 -7.99
N MET A 143 0.59 -1.97 -7.51
CA MET A 143 -0.20 -0.73 -7.56
C MET A 143 -1.21 -0.69 -6.43
N VAL A 144 -1.78 0.48 -6.15
CA VAL A 144 -3.03 0.54 -5.37
C VAL A 144 -4.16 0.79 -6.34
N LEU A 145 -5.10 -0.17 -6.41
CA LEU A 145 -6.34 -0.03 -7.15
C LEU A 145 -7.36 0.68 -6.27
N PHE A 146 -8.06 1.66 -6.81
CA PHE A 146 -9.16 2.35 -6.15
C PHE A 146 -10.44 2.20 -6.97
N ILE A 147 -11.56 2.02 -6.27
CA ILE A 147 -12.91 2.09 -6.84
C ILE A 147 -13.75 2.97 -5.91
N ARG A 148 -14.49 3.94 -6.47
CA ARG A 148 -15.33 4.86 -5.70
C ARG A 148 -16.67 5.12 -6.35
N GLY A 149 -17.66 5.44 -5.52
CA GLY A 149 -18.84 6.18 -5.94
C GLY A 149 -18.61 7.68 -5.80
N TRP A 150 -19.17 8.45 -6.73
CA TRP A 150 -19.17 9.91 -6.74
C TRP A 150 -20.61 10.42 -6.80
N LYS A 151 -21.04 11.09 -5.72
CA LYS A 151 -22.35 11.73 -5.60
C LYS A 151 -22.22 13.24 -5.86
N LYS A 152 -22.79 13.73 -6.96
CA LYS A 152 -22.61 15.12 -7.45
C LYS A 152 -23.69 16.11 -6.96
N TRP A 153 -23.36 17.38 -7.11
CA TRP A 153 -24.22 18.57 -6.99
C TRP A 153 -24.97 18.80 -5.68
N GLY A 154 -24.49 18.24 -4.56
CA GLY A 154 -24.95 18.65 -3.24
C GLY A 154 -26.44 18.44 -2.98
N VAL A 155 -27.08 17.49 -3.69
CA VAL A 155 -28.50 17.18 -3.51
C VAL A 155 -28.71 16.65 -2.09
N PRO A 156 -29.43 17.38 -1.22
CA PRO A 156 -29.75 16.92 0.14
C PRO A 156 -30.87 15.87 0.10
N GLY A 157 -31.08 15.15 1.20
CA GLY A 157 -32.25 14.26 1.33
C GLY A 157 -32.20 12.98 0.48
N SER A 158 -31.09 12.71 -0.21
CA SER A 158 -30.94 11.56 -1.10
C SER A 158 -29.78 10.66 -0.70
N GLU A 159 -29.95 9.36 -0.92
CA GLU A 159 -28.97 8.32 -0.60
C GLU A 159 -28.50 7.65 -1.90
N MET A 160 -27.20 7.39 -2.00
CA MET A 160 -26.60 6.63 -3.08
C MET A 160 -25.96 5.37 -2.49
N ASP A 161 -26.37 4.22 -3.01
CA ASP A 161 -25.81 2.92 -2.68
C ASP A 161 -25.02 2.39 -3.88
N LEU A 162 -23.77 2.03 -3.64
CA LEU A 162 -22.93 1.35 -4.61
C LEU A 162 -22.64 -0.06 -4.10
N ASN A 163 -23.21 -1.05 -4.76
CA ASN A 163 -22.90 -2.45 -4.52
C ASN A 163 -21.79 -2.89 -5.49
N LEU A 164 -20.76 -3.54 -4.97
CA LEU A 164 -19.60 -4.05 -5.71
C LEU A 164 -19.36 -5.51 -5.38
N ASP A 165 -19.06 -6.31 -6.39
CA ASP A 165 -18.74 -7.72 -6.23
C ASP A 165 -17.86 -8.23 -7.40
N ASN A 166 -17.32 -9.44 -7.27
CA ASN A 166 -16.53 -10.14 -8.28
C ASN A 166 -15.40 -9.29 -8.90
N ILE A 167 -14.78 -8.46 -8.07
CA ILE A 167 -13.64 -7.63 -8.46
C ILE A 167 -12.46 -8.54 -8.75
N SER A 168 -11.97 -8.53 -9.99
CA SER A 168 -10.82 -9.33 -10.37
C SER A 168 -9.88 -8.61 -11.32
N LEU A 169 -8.61 -8.94 -11.22
CA LEU A 169 -7.55 -8.50 -12.10
C LEU A 169 -6.95 -9.75 -12.74
N ARG A 170 -6.76 -9.77 -14.07
CA ARG A 170 -6.18 -10.95 -14.75
C ARG A 170 -5.21 -10.52 -15.82
N GLY A 171 -4.01 -11.09 -15.82
CA GLY A 171 -3.03 -10.87 -16.88
C GLY A 171 -3.43 -11.61 -18.16
N CYS A 172 -3.29 -10.97 -19.31
CA CYS A 172 -3.70 -11.52 -20.61
C CYS A 172 -2.78 -12.64 -21.17
N GLY A 173 -2.00 -13.32 -20.32
CA GLY A 173 -0.95 -14.29 -20.70
C GLY A 173 -0.73 -15.48 -19.76
N GLY A 174 -1.72 -15.85 -18.93
CA GLY A 174 -1.72 -17.14 -18.20
C GLY A 174 -1.21 -17.15 -16.75
N GLY A 175 -0.71 -16.02 -16.22
CA GLY A 175 -0.38 -15.87 -14.79
C GLY A 175 -1.17 -14.72 -14.16
N GLY A 176 -2.29 -15.01 -13.49
CA GLY A 176 -3.17 -13.98 -12.92
C GLY A 176 -3.00 -13.81 -11.41
N TYR A 177 -2.80 -12.57 -10.95
CA TYR A 177 -3.04 -12.17 -9.57
C TYR A 177 -4.53 -11.95 -9.39
N LYS A 178 -5.23 -12.73 -8.55
CA LYS A 178 -6.63 -12.46 -8.20
C LYS A 178 -6.68 -11.56 -6.95
N PRO A 179 -7.19 -10.31 -7.06
CA PRO A 179 -7.59 -9.50 -5.92
C PRO A 179 -8.45 -10.31 -4.93
N GLY A 180 -8.27 -10.08 -3.63
CA GLY A 180 -9.14 -10.69 -2.61
C GLY A 180 -10.58 -10.23 -2.82
N LYS A 181 -11.54 -11.15 -2.72
CA LYS A 181 -12.97 -10.84 -2.90
C LYS A 181 -13.43 -9.81 -1.85
N PRO A 182 -14.26 -8.82 -2.22
CA PRO A 182 -14.97 -7.99 -1.25
C PRO A 182 -16.11 -8.81 -0.62
N GLY A 183 -15.95 -9.25 0.62
CA GLY A 183 -16.96 -10.05 1.33
C GLY A 183 -16.34 -10.90 2.44
N HIS A 184 -17.10 -11.17 3.51
CA HIS A 184 -16.62 -11.84 4.72
C HIS A 184 -16.83 -13.37 4.67
N ASP A 185 -16.08 -14.08 3.82
CA ASP A 185 -16.03 -15.53 3.81
C ASP A 185 -14.67 -16.08 4.32
N GLY A 186 -14.60 -16.30 5.64
CA GLY A 186 -13.79 -17.37 6.23
C GLY A 186 -12.59 -16.96 7.09
N GLY A 187 -12.80 -16.94 8.40
CA GLY A 187 -11.79 -17.19 9.44
C GLY A 187 -10.88 -16.02 9.80
N TYR A 188 -11.02 -15.54 11.04
CA TYR A 188 -9.97 -14.77 11.71
C TYR A 188 -8.63 -15.51 11.61
N PRO A 189 -7.56 -14.80 11.25
CA PRO A 189 -6.44 -14.67 12.15
C PRO A 189 -6.48 -13.21 12.63
N GLY A 190 -6.96 -12.88 13.83
CA GLY A 190 -6.83 -13.71 15.01
C GLY A 190 -5.36 -14.05 15.20
N ASP A 191 -4.56 -13.05 15.58
CA ASP A 191 -3.37 -13.23 16.43
C ASP A 191 -2.28 -14.26 16.01
N GLY A 192 -2.28 -14.72 14.76
CA GLY A 192 -1.20 -15.50 14.17
C GLY A 192 -0.01 -14.60 13.86
N GLY A 193 0.95 -14.55 14.79
CA GLY A 193 2.13 -13.69 14.74
C GLY A 193 2.77 -13.57 13.37
N TRP A 194 3.23 -12.36 13.06
CA TRP A 194 4.02 -12.03 11.88
C TRP A 194 5.26 -12.92 11.83
N GLY A 195 5.14 -14.11 11.24
CA GLY A 195 6.26 -14.90 10.79
C GLY A 195 6.93 -14.13 9.67
N GLY A 196 7.79 -13.18 10.03
CA GLY A 196 8.61 -12.42 9.12
C GLY A 196 10.04 -12.96 9.14
N CYS A 197 10.64 -13.11 7.98
CA CYS A 197 12.09 -13.22 7.91
C CYS A 197 12.70 -11.88 8.32
N THR A 198 13.77 -11.90 9.11
CA THR A 198 14.48 -10.68 9.50
C THR A 198 15.53 -10.34 8.44
N TYR A 199 15.54 -9.09 8.00
CA TYR A 199 16.62 -8.51 7.20
C TYR A 199 17.49 -7.61 8.09
N VAL A 200 18.80 -7.65 7.93
CA VAL A 200 19.72 -6.73 8.61
C VAL A 200 20.17 -5.69 7.60
N VAL A 201 19.86 -4.42 7.84
CA VAL A 201 20.21 -3.30 6.95
C VAL A 201 21.72 -3.27 6.72
N GLN A 202 22.13 -3.25 5.45
CA GLN A 202 23.51 -3.21 5.02
C GLN A 202 23.93 -1.78 4.64
N PRO A 203 25.24 -1.48 4.58
CA PRO A 203 25.73 -0.21 4.05
C PRO A 203 25.16 0.08 2.66
N GLY A 204 24.55 1.26 2.49
CA GLY A 204 23.98 1.71 1.21
C GLY A 204 22.55 1.25 0.93
N ASP A 205 21.91 0.49 1.82
CA ASP A 205 20.48 0.18 1.68
C ASP A 205 19.60 1.43 1.92
N THR A 206 18.45 1.45 1.25
CA THR A 206 17.31 2.30 1.61
C THR A 206 16.10 1.41 1.90
N LEU A 207 15.15 1.91 2.70
CA LEU A 207 13.95 1.14 3.02
C LEU A 207 13.18 0.76 1.73
N GLY A 208 13.16 1.66 0.75
CA GLY A 208 12.57 1.43 -0.57
C GLY A 208 13.30 0.34 -1.38
N ALA A 209 14.63 0.34 -1.39
CA ALA A 209 15.41 -0.68 -2.10
C ALA A 209 15.26 -2.08 -1.46
N ILE A 210 15.25 -2.14 -0.12
CA ILE A 210 14.98 -3.37 0.63
C ILE A 210 13.56 -3.86 0.32
N ALA A 211 12.56 -2.98 0.42
CA ALA A 211 11.18 -3.34 0.14
C ALA A 211 11.00 -3.90 -1.28
N ALA A 212 11.59 -3.23 -2.28
CA ALA A 212 11.59 -3.68 -3.67
C ALA A 212 12.28 -5.05 -3.84
N ARG A 213 13.44 -5.26 -3.22
CA ARG A 213 14.19 -6.54 -3.26
C ARG A 213 13.36 -7.70 -2.72
N HIS A 214 12.56 -7.44 -1.68
CA HIS A 214 11.76 -8.46 -1.00
C HIS A 214 10.29 -8.51 -1.46
N GLY A 215 9.92 -7.75 -2.50
CA GLY A 215 8.55 -7.73 -3.02
C GLY A 215 7.50 -7.23 -2.00
N VAL A 216 7.91 -6.42 -1.03
CA VAL A 216 7.04 -5.80 -0.03
C VAL A 216 6.93 -4.30 -0.30
N TRP A 217 5.91 -3.67 0.28
CA TRP A 217 5.73 -2.22 0.15
C TRP A 217 6.62 -1.51 1.14
N VAL A 218 7.23 -0.38 0.76
CA VAL A 218 8.06 0.41 1.67
C VAL A 218 7.27 0.87 2.90
N ASN A 219 6.00 1.24 2.72
CA ASN A 219 5.11 1.65 3.82
C ASN A 219 4.69 0.47 4.70
N ASP A 220 4.49 -0.72 4.14
CA ASP A 220 4.18 -1.91 4.95
C ASP A 220 5.42 -2.36 5.73
N LEU A 221 6.59 -2.27 5.10
CA LEU A 221 7.87 -2.53 5.74
C LEU A 221 8.12 -1.50 6.86
N ALA A 222 7.84 -0.22 6.61
CA ALA A 222 7.95 0.82 7.62
C ALA A 222 7.01 0.56 8.81
N TYR A 223 5.73 0.31 8.51
CA TYR A 223 4.71 0.04 9.52
C TYR A 223 5.02 -1.21 10.36
N ALA A 224 5.42 -2.31 9.71
CA ALA A 224 5.80 -3.55 10.39
C ALA A 224 7.00 -3.37 11.33
N ASN A 225 7.79 -2.31 11.14
CA ASN A 225 8.99 -2.02 11.90
C ASN A 225 8.91 -0.73 12.72
N GLY A 226 7.72 -0.11 12.82
CA GLY A 226 7.53 1.14 13.57
C GLY A 226 8.37 2.32 13.05
N ILE A 227 8.72 2.34 11.77
CA ILE A 227 9.52 3.40 11.15
C ILE A 227 8.59 4.54 10.72
N ALA A 228 8.80 5.72 11.31
CA ALA A 228 8.00 6.91 11.02
C ALA A 228 8.46 7.67 9.76
N ASP A 229 9.77 7.75 9.52
CA ASP A 229 10.36 8.34 8.32
C ASP A 229 11.01 7.23 7.47
N ILE A 230 10.43 6.96 6.30
CA ILE A 230 10.87 5.92 5.37
C ILE A 230 12.28 6.17 4.81
N ASN A 231 12.79 7.39 4.91
CA ASN A 231 14.14 7.74 4.51
C ASN A 231 15.18 7.48 5.61
N TRP A 232 14.74 7.11 6.80
CA TRP A 232 15.59 6.92 7.97
C TRP A 232 15.61 5.46 8.42
N ILE A 233 16.65 4.77 7.98
CA ILE A 233 17.10 3.48 8.51
C ILE A 233 18.60 3.54 8.77
N TYR A 234 19.11 2.68 9.67
CA TYR A 234 20.54 2.62 10.00
C TYR A 234 21.12 1.23 9.74
N VAL A 235 22.41 1.18 9.39
CA VAL A 235 23.13 -0.09 9.17
C VAL A 235 23.07 -0.93 10.45
N GLY A 236 22.84 -2.23 10.31
CA GLY A 236 22.65 -3.15 11.43
C GLY A 236 21.23 -3.18 11.99
N GLN A 237 20.35 -2.26 11.59
CA GLN A 237 18.93 -2.30 11.96
C GLN A 237 18.29 -3.60 11.47
N ARG A 238 17.57 -4.29 12.35
CA ARG A 238 16.83 -5.51 12.04
C ARG A 238 15.42 -5.14 11.60
N LEU A 239 15.07 -5.48 10.36
CA LEU A 239 13.73 -5.27 9.80
C LEU A 239 12.99 -6.60 9.69
N VAL A 240 11.79 -6.65 10.24
CA VAL A 240 10.80 -7.69 9.97
C VAL A 240 10.26 -7.45 8.56
N ILE A 241 10.50 -8.39 7.65
CA ILE A 241 9.94 -8.32 6.30
C ILE A 241 8.53 -8.96 6.32
N PRO A 242 7.46 -8.17 6.11
CA PRO A 242 6.10 -8.69 6.20
C PRO A 242 5.76 -9.62 5.03
N GLY A 243 5.17 -10.79 5.33
CA GLY A 243 4.69 -11.73 4.31
C GLY A 243 5.73 -12.68 3.73
N CYS A 244 6.92 -12.77 4.33
CA CYS A 244 7.90 -13.80 3.96
C CYS A 244 7.44 -15.19 4.44
N SER A 245 7.03 -16.05 3.51
CA SER A 245 7.07 -17.50 3.73
C SER A 245 8.51 -17.98 3.53
N ALA A 246 9.03 -18.81 4.46
CA ALA A 246 10.41 -19.30 4.46
C ALA A 246 10.83 -20.10 3.21
N THR A 247 9.91 -20.34 2.26
CA THR A 247 10.10 -21.10 1.02
C THR A 247 10.65 -20.27 -0.15
N GLN A 248 10.81 -18.96 -0.03
CA GLN A 248 11.48 -18.12 -1.03
C GLN A 248 12.63 -17.33 -0.39
N LEU A 249 13.69 -18.02 0.01
CA LEU A 249 15.00 -17.39 0.06
C LEU A 249 15.59 -17.47 -1.36
N PRO A 250 15.93 -16.36 -2.03
CA PRO A 250 16.95 -16.45 -3.06
C PRO A 250 18.19 -17.07 -2.41
N SER A 251 18.68 -18.19 -2.95
CA SER A 251 19.96 -18.73 -2.52
C SER A 251 20.99 -17.64 -2.70
N TYR A 252 21.67 -17.29 -1.61
CA TYR A 252 22.84 -16.41 -1.65
C TYR A 252 23.76 -16.94 -2.78
N PRO A 253 24.24 -16.09 -3.71
CA PRO A 253 25.37 -16.52 -4.53
C PRO A 253 26.48 -16.95 -3.56
N PRO A 254 27.17 -18.08 -3.79
CA PRO A 254 28.25 -18.51 -2.92
C PRO A 254 29.20 -17.33 -2.71
N ALA A 255 29.55 -17.09 -1.44
CA ALA A 255 30.49 -16.03 -1.08
C ALA A 255 31.70 -16.11 -2.01
N ILE A 256 31.99 -15.00 -2.68
CA ILE A 256 33.23 -14.87 -3.45
C ILE A 256 34.36 -15.15 -2.45
N PRO A 257 35.29 -16.09 -2.74
CA PRO A 257 36.42 -16.35 -1.86
C PRO A 257 37.17 -15.03 -1.62
N VAL A 258 37.17 -14.57 -0.38
CA VAL A 258 37.96 -13.40 0.02
C VAL A 258 39.43 -13.80 -0.13
N PRO A 259 40.26 -13.03 -0.87
CA PRO A 259 41.68 -13.30 -0.94
C PRO A 259 42.29 -13.24 0.47
N PRO A 260 43.31 -14.07 0.79
CA PRO A 260 43.93 -14.08 2.10
C PRO A 260 44.53 -12.69 2.38
N VAL A 261 43.99 -12.03 3.40
CA VAL A 261 44.53 -10.76 3.89
C VAL A 261 45.83 -11.08 4.62
N TYR A 262 46.90 -10.39 4.21
CA TYR A 262 48.19 -10.38 4.89
C TYR A 262 47.98 -9.74 6.26
N ASP A 263 48.24 -10.46 7.36
CA ASP A 263 48.15 -9.91 8.72
C ASP A 263 49.43 -9.14 9.07
N PRO A 264 49.41 -7.79 9.19
CA PRO A 264 50.39 -7.08 10.00
C PRO A 264 50.01 -7.17 11.50
N PRO A 265 50.99 -7.04 12.42
CA PRO A 265 50.82 -7.33 13.85
C PRO A 265 49.75 -6.44 14.51
N ALA A 266 49.05 -7.03 15.49
CA ALA A 266 48.00 -6.38 16.27
C ALA A 266 48.56 -5.26 17.17
N GLU A 267 48.59 -4.04 16.66
CA GLU A 267 48.41 -2.87 17.54
C GLU A 267 46.96 -2.84 18.01
N GLN A 268 46.74 -2.51 19.28
CA GLN A 268 45.41 -2.41 19.89
C GLN A 268 44.57 -1.37 19.14
N ARG A 269 43.82 -1.82 18.12
CA ARG A 269 42.89 -0.97 17.37
C ARG A 269 41.83 -0.47 18.34
N ARG A 270 41.84 0.83 18.63
CA ARG A 270 40.78 1.48 19.39
C ARG A 270 39.58 1.65 18.46
N ILE A 271 38.44 1.09 18.84
CA ILE A 271 37.19 1.20 18.08
C ILE A 271 36.27 2.18 18.80
N HIS A 272 35.71 3.12 18.06
CA HIS A 272 34.68 4.03 18.52
C HIS A 272 33.37 3.73 17.80
N VAL A 273 32.28 3.56 18.56
CA VAL A 273 30.94 3.37 18.01
C VAL A 273 30.26 4.74 17.97
N VAL A 274 29.97 5.25 16.77
CA VAL A 274 29.33 6.56 16.57
C VAL A 274 28.00 6.64 17.31
N GLN A 275 27.83 7.67 18.14
CA GLN A 275 26.64 7.96 18.92
C GLN A 275 25.72 8.96 18.21
N PRO A 276 24.43 9.05 18.61
CA PRO A 276 23.50 10.04 18.07
C PRO A 276 24.04 11.47 18.16
N GLY A 277 24.08 12.14 17.00
CA GLY A 277 24.50 13.56 16.90
C GLY A 277 26.01 13.79 16.80
N GLU A 278 26.82 12.74 16.80
CA GLU A 278 28.27 12.88 16.60
C GLU A 278 28.63 13.14 15.13
N THR A 279 29.66 13.96 14.93
CA THR A 279 30.30 14.19 13.63
C THR A 279 31.73 13.65 13.63
N LEU A 280 32.30 13.39 12.44
CA LEU A 280 33.71 12.97 12.34
C LEU A 280 34.65 13.96 13.02
N SER A 281 34.37 15.27 12.97
CA SER A 281 35.20 16.29 13.59
C SER A 281 35.16 16.23 15.12
N GLN A 282 33.99 15.97 15.72
CA GLN A 282 33.85 15.77 17.17
C GLN A 282 34.58 14.51 17.64
N ILE A 283 34.44 13.41 16.90
CA ILE A 283 35.11 12.14 17.22
C ILE A 283 36.63 12.29 17.08
N CYS A 284 37.11 12.95 16.02
CA CYS A 284 38.54 13.23 15.86
C CYS A 284 39.10 14.06 17.02
N ALA A 285 38.37 15.11 17.43
CA ALA A 285 38.76 15.94 18.56
C ALA A 285 38.79 15.15 19.88
N LEU A 286 37.85 14.24 20.09
CA LEU A 286 37.77 13.39 21.28
C LEU A 286 39.01 12.48 21.43
N TYR A 287 39.54 11.96 20.32
CA TYR A 287 40.66 11.02 20.33
C TYR A 287 42.01 11.64 19.94
N GLY A 288 42.05 12.94 19.64
CA GLY A 288 43.27 13.60 19.18
C GLY A 288 43.75 13.12 17.80
N SER A 289 42.83 12.62 16.97
CA SER A 289 43.12 12.17 15.60
C SER A 289 42.72 13.24 14.58
N SER A 290 42.98 13.00 13.28
CA SER A 290 42.58 13.90 12.20
C SER A 290 41.48 13.29 11.34
N ALA A 291 40.60 14.14 10.80
CA ALA A 291 39.53 13.68 9.91
C ALA A 291 40.08 12.89 8.72
N GLN A 292 41.20 13.32 8.13
CA GLN A 292 41.83 12.61 7.01
C GLN A 292 42.38 11.24 7.40
N ALA A 293 43.02 11.12 8.56
CA ALA A 293 43.51 9.83 9.05
C ALA A 293 42.34 8.87 9.31
N LEU A 294 41.28 9.37 9.94
CA LEU A 294 40.07 8.59 10.26
C LEU A 294 39.33 8.17 8.99
N ILE A 295 39.23 9.04 7.98
CA ILE A 295 38.67 8.74 6.66
C ILE A 295 39.45 7.61 5.98
N ASN A 296 40.78 7.72 5.94
CA ASN A 296 41.64 6.75 5.29
C ASN A 296 41.59 5.39 6.00
N ALA A 297 41.63 5.39 7.33
CA ALA A 297 41.59 4.18 8.15
C ALA A 297 40.26 3.40 8.00
N ASN A 298 39.16 4.09 7.67
CA ASN A 298 37.82 3.52 7.61
C ASN A 298 37.21 3.50 6.20
N GLY A 299 37.96 3.90 5.17
CA GLY A 299 37.48 3.94 3.78
C GLY A 299 36.27 4.85 3.56
N ILE A 300 36.14 5.95 4.32
CA ILE A 300 34.96 6.82 4.28
C ILE A 300 34.98 7.66 2.99
N VAL A 301 34.01 7.43 2.09
CA VAL A 301 33.91 8.16 0.81
C VAL A 301 33.32 9.56 0.99
N ASN A 302 32.33 9.72 1.87
CA ASN A 302 31.73 11.00 2.20
C ASN A 302 31.92 11.32 3.69
N PRO A 303 32.80 12.26 4.06
CA PRO A 303 33.11 12.55 5.47
C PRO A 303 31.98 13.25 6.24
N ASN A 304 30.98 13.80 5.55
CA ASN A 304 29.81 14.39 6.20
C ASN A 304 28.71 13.33 6.47
N LEU A 305 28.95 12.07 6.11
CA LEU A 305 27.98 11.00 6.22
C LEU A 305 28.57 9.84 7.02
N ILE A 306 28.38 9.92 8.34
CA ILE A 306 28.60 8.82 9.27
C ILE A 306 27.28 8.44 9.94
N TYR A 307 27.16 7.20 10.38
CA TYR A 307 25.91 6.65 10.89
C TYR A 307 26.05 6.29 12.36
N VAL A 308 25.00 6.53 13.15
CA VAL A 308 24.92 6.02 14.53
C VAL A 308 25.10 4.49 14.52
N GLY A 309 25.92 3.98 15.44
CA GLY A 309 26.29 2.58 15.52
C GLY A 309 27.44 2.17 14.60
N GLN A 310 27.91 3.06 13.71
CA GLN A 310 29.07 2.79 12.88
C GLN A 310 30.33 2.63 13.75
N GLU A 311 31.05 1.52 13.57
CA GLU A 311 32.34 1.31 14.20
C GLU A 311 33.44 1.99 13.39
N LEU A 312 34.17 2.89 14.02
CA LEU A 312 35.32 3.58 13.45
C LEU A 312 36.59 3.10 14.13
N VAL A 313 37.51 2.58 13.34
CA VAL A 313 38.90 2.36 13.75
C VAL A 313 39.54 3.73 13.95
N ILE A 314 39.97 4.02 15.18
CA ILE A 314 40.63 5.28 15.55
C ILE A 314 42.14 5.12 15.31
N PRO A 315 42.73 5.85 14.34
CA PRO A 315 44.16 5.87 14.07
C PRO A 315 44.90 6.89 14.94
#